data_AF-A0A2V2V6W4-F1
#
_entry.id   AF-A0A2V2V6W4-F1
#
_cell.length_a   1.000
_cell.length_b   1.000
_cell.length_c   1.000
_cell.angle_alpha   90.00
_cell.angle_beta   90.00
_cell.angle_gamma   90.00
#
_symmetry.space_group_name_H-M   'P 1'
#
loop_
_entity.id
_entity.type
_entity.pdbx_description
1 polymer ?
#
loop_
_entity_poly.entity_id
_entity_poly.type
_entity_poly.pdbx_seq_one_letter_code
_entity_poly.pdbx_strand_id
1 'polypeptide(L)'
;MTWEPRFIANIEAKRDIELQYLKGVQVCRVLTSFINDATPPVMIAVVLLLYHILGHELTPEIVFPAISLLAIIRMPFMMIPTVVTSAVQFLVSMARISAFLDCESSPRSVMDIRSYNTAHRASAGSWCELAAVFENTDITALVPVKLPRLTRVSLSLTARLMRRFCCCDACRPEKKGQSPAQFHEPQQPPPNSPATPTTTGSNNINEKKRRTKDVLAEDRFELLPKNILRAVSIEIPKGKLTVIIGPTGSGKTTLLAALLGEYEVTHGRVWATRSIAYVPQQPWIMNATLRENVLFFAPEDPKRLQETVRACQLESDLKLLAGGCRRRLVRRAST
;
A
#
# COMPACT_ATOMS: atom_id res chain seq x y z
N MET A 1 -17.12 13.91 24.33
CA MET A 1 -16.16 13.11 23.54
C MET A 1 -14.76 13.66 23.80
N THR A 2 -13.99 13.05 24.70
CA THR A 2 -12.63 13.51 25.11
C THR A 2 -11.56 12.52 24.65
N TRP A 3 -11.63 12.06 23.41
CA TRP A 3 -10.62 11.16 22.83
C TRP A 3 -9.43 11.93 22.25
N GLU A 4 -9.60 13.23 21.98
CA GLU A 4 -8.57 14.11 21.41
C GLU A 4 -7.25 14.09 22.18
N PRO A 5 -7.20 14.21 23.53
CA PRO A 5 -5.94 14.14 24.26
C PRO A 5 -5.21 12.80 24.10
N ARG A 6 -5.96 11.70 23.97
CA ARG A 6 -5.39 10.36 23.75
C ARG A 6 -4.80 10.20 22.35
N PHE A 7 -5.45 10.76 21.34
CA PHE A 7 -4.91 10.78 19.97
C PHE A 7 -3.67 11.64 19.88
N ILE A 8 -3.68 12.83 20.50
CA ILE A 8 -2.51 13.73 20.56
C ILE A 8 -1.33 13.01 21.19
N ALA A 9 -1.50 12.38 22.36
CA ALA A 9 -0.44 11.65 23.04
C ALA A 9 0.14 10.51 22.17
N ASN A 10 -0.71 9.80 21.42
CA ASN A 10 -0.26 8.75 20.50
C ASN A 10 0.54 9.30 19.31
N ILE A 11 0.11 10.44 18.75
CA ILE A 11 0.80 11.11 17.64
C ILE A 11 2.15 11.64 18.12
N GLU A 12 2.19 12.30 19.28
CA GLU A 12 3.41 12.83 19.89
C GLU A 12 4.43 11.71 20.16
N ALA A 13 3.99 10.59 20.73
CA ALA A 13 4.87 9.45 20.97
C ALA A 13 5.50 8.89 19.68
N LYS A 14 4.78 8.91 18.55
CA LYS A 14 5.33 8.52 17.24
C LYS A 14 6.24 9.58 16.65
N ARG A 15 5.88 10.87 16.82
CA ARG A 15 6.67 12.01 16.36
C ARG A 15 8.02 12.09 17.07
N ASP A 16 8.09 11.76 18.36
CA ASP A 16 9.36 11.72 19.10
C ASP A 16 10.35 10.71 18.50
N ILE A 17 9.86 9.55 18.08
CA ILE A 17 10.67 8.52 17.42
C ILE A 17 11.12 9.03 16.05
N GLU A 18 10.22 9.59 15.25
CA GLU A 18 10.54 10.17 13.94
C GLU A 18 11.61 11.26 14.07
N LEU A 19 11.47 12.17 15.03
CA LEU A 19 12.42 13.26 15.28
C LEU A 19 13.81 12.74 15.68
N GLN A 20 13.90 11.64 16.42
CA GLN A 20 15.20 11.03 16.74
C GLN A 20 15.92 10.55 15.46
N TYR A 21 15.20 9.89 14.55
CA TYR A 21 15.75 9.46 13.28
C TYR A 21 16.11 10.65 12.37
N LEU A 22 15.22 11.64 12.26
CA LEU A 22 15.47 12.85 11.48
C LEU A 22 16.67 13.64 12.00
N LYS A 23 16.85 13.75 13.32
CA LYS A 23 18.04 14.35 13.91
C LYS A 23 19.31 13.60 13.50
N GLY A 24 19.30 12.27 13.56
CA GLY A 24 20.44 11.46 13.11
C GLY A 24 20.78 11.68 11.63
N VAL A 25 19.76 11.69 10.76
CA VAL A 25 19.92 11.97 9.32
C VAL A 25 20.44 13.39 9.08
N GLN A 26 19.93 14.39 9.80
CA GLN A 26 20.37 15.78 9.68
C GLN A 26 21.82 15.96 10.14
N VAL A 27 22.22 15.33 11.25
CA VAL A 27 23.63 15.36 11.71
C VAL A 27 24.54 14.73 10.65
N CYS A 28 24.17 13.59 10.06
CA CYS A 28 24.92 13.00 8.95
C CYS A 28 25.01 13.96 7.76
N ARG A 29 23.91 14.62 7.38
CA ARG A 29 23.89 15.57 6.26
C ARG A 29 24.80 16.79 6.52
N VAL A 30 24.76 17.35 7.72
CA VAL A 30 25.63 18.48 8.12
C VAL A 30 27.08 18.05 8.08
N LEU A 31 27.42 16.87 8.62
CA LEU A 31 28.77 16.33 8.58
C LEU A 31 29.27 16.14 7.14
N THR A 32 28.45 15.56 6.26
CA THR A 32 28.78 15.41 4.84
C THR A 32 28.97 16.76 4.15
N SER A 33 28.13 17.75 4.46
CA SER A 33 28.28 19.12 3.93
C SER A 33 29.58 19.76 4.39
N PHE A 34 29.92 19.62 5.67
CA PHE A 34 31.16 20.16 6.22
C PHE A 34 32.39 19.53 5.58
N ILE A 35 32.41 18.20 5.42
CA ILE A 35 33.50 17.50 4.73
C ILE A 35 33.63 18.01 3.29
N ASN A 36 32.51 18.14 2.58
CA ASN A 36 32.50 18.63 1.21
C ASN A 36 33.05 20.07 1.11
N ASP A 37 32.66 20.98 2.01
CA ASP A 37 33.13 22.38 2.01
C ASP A 37 34.57 22.54 2.50
N ALA A 38 35.02 21.71 3.44
CA ALA A 38 36.38 21.75 3.98
C ALA A 38 37.42 21.06 3.07
N THR A 39 37.01 20.10 2.23
CA THR A 39 37.93 19.34 1.37
C THR A 39 38.77 20.24 0.43
N PRO A 40 38.20 21.22 -0.30
CA PRO A 40 38.98 22.06 -1.23
C PRO A 40 40.09 22.90 -0.56
N PRO A 41 39.85 23.70 0.50
CA PRO A 41 40.92 24.47 1.13
C PRO A 41 41.97 23.59 1.80
N VAL A 42 41.58 22.45 2.40
CA VAL A 42 42.51 21.49 2.99
C VAL A 42 43.42 20.88 1.92
N MET A 43 42.85 20.47 0.77
CA MET A 43 43.64 19.94 -0.35
C MET A 43 44.66 20.96 -0.86
N ILE A 44 44.25 22.22 -1.04
CA ILE A 44 45.17 23.30 -1.49
C ILE A 44 46.30 23.48 -0.47
N ALA A 45 45.97 23.55 0.82
CA ALA A 45 46.97 23.70 1.87
C ALA A 45 47.96 22.52 1.91
N VAL A 46 47.47 21.29 1.78
CA VAL A 46 48.31 20.07 1.77
C VAL A 46 49.23 20.05 0.55
N VAL A 47 48.73 20.39 -0.64
CA VAL A 47 49.54 20.39 -1.87
C VAL A 47 50.66 21.44 -1.79
N LEU A 48 50.36 22.65 -1.34
CA LEU A 48 51.35 23.72 -1.19
C LEU A 48 52.37 23.42 -0.08
N LEU A 49 51.91 22.84 1.04
CA LEU A 49 52.77 22.41 2.13
C LEU A 49 53.73 21.30 1.68
N LEU A 50 53.22 20.30 0.96
CA LEU A 50 54.05 19.21 0.43
C LEU A 50 55.10 19.74 -0.56
N TYR A 51 54.70 20.64 -1.46
CA TYR A 51 55.60 21.29 -2.41
C TYR A 51 56.75 22.03 -1.72
N HIS A 52 56.45 22.71 -0.60
CA HIS A 52 57.46 23.39 0.21
C HIS A 52 58.41 22.40 0.91
N ILE A 53 57.88 21.33 1.50
CA ILE A 53 58.67 20.32 2.21
C ILE A 53 59.64 19.58 1.26
N LEU A 54 59.28 19.43 -0.02
CA LEU A 54 60.16 18.87 -1.05
C LEU A 54 61.32 19.80 -1.47
N GLY A 55 61.42 21.00 -0.89
CA GLY A 55 62.56 21.91 -1.10
C GLY A 55 62.41 22.84 -2.31
N HIS A 56 61.20 22.95 -2.87
CA HIS A 56 60.94 23.90 -3.96
C HIS A 56 60.56 25.29 -3.42
N GLU A 57 61.00 26.34 -4.13
CA GLU A 57 60.67 27.72 -3.77
C GLU A 57 59.21 28.05 -4.13
N LEU A 58 58.48 28.61 -3.16
CA LEU A 58 57.11 29.08 -3.33
C LEU A 58 57.12 30.48 -3.95
N THR A 59 57.28 30.57 -5.28
CA THR A 59 57.14 31.83 -6.00
C THR A 59 55.66 32.11 -6.33
N PRO A 60 55.22 33.38 -6.33
CA PRO A 60 53.84 33.75 -6.67
C PRO A 60 53.42 33.27 -8.07
N GLU A 61 54.39 33.12 -8.99
CA GLU A 61 54.18 32.63 -10.35
C GLU A 61 53.70 31.17 -10.40
N ILE A 62 54.02 30.35 -9.40
CA ILE A 62 53.59 28.94 -9.32
C ILE A 62 52.32 28.81 -8.47
N VAL A 63 52.22 29.58 -7.38
CA VAL A 63 51.13 29.49 -6.41
C VAL A 63 49.79 29.96 -6.98
N PHE A 64 49.74 31.09 -7.68
CA PHE A 64 48.46 31.62 -8.20
C PHE A 64 47.84 30.75 -9.32
N PRO A 65 48.60 30.24 -10.31
CA PRO A 65 48.06 29.30 -11.28
C PRO A 65 47.64 27.96 -10.64
N ALA A 66 48.41 27.46 -9.66
CA ALA A 66 48.07 26.23 -8.95
C ALA A 66 46.75 26.34 -8.17
N ILE A 67 46.52 27.45 -7.45
CA ILE A 67 45.24 27.70 -6.75
C ILE A 67 44.08 27.74 -7.75
N SER A 68 44.28 28.39 -8.91
CA SER A 68 43.27 28.50 -9.96
C SER A 68 42.91 27.14 -10.56
N LEU A 69 43.91 26.29 -10.84
CA LEU A 69 43.70 24.94 -11.36
C LEU A 69 42.98 24.04 -10.34
N LEU A 70 43.40 24.09 -9.08
CA LEU A 70 42.76 23.33 -7.99
C LEU A 70 41.32 23.82 -7.72
N ALA A 71 41.03 25.10 -7.94
CA ALA A 71 39.68 25.65 -7.83
C ALA A 71 38.73 25.11 -8.92
N ILE A 72 39.22 24.83 -10.13
CA ILE A 72 38.41 24.21 -11.21
C ILE A 72 38.00 22.78 -10.84
N ILE A 73 38.89 22.02 -10.20
CA ILE A 73 38.64 20.64 -9.76
C ILE A 73 37.57 20.58 -8.65
N ARG A 74 37.26 21.68 -7.96
CA ARG A 74 36.27 21.72 -6.87
C ARG A 74 34.86 21.30 -7.32
N MET A 75 34.42 21.75 -8.50
CA MET A 75 33.05 21.56 -8.97
C MET A 75 32.67 20.07 -9.15
N PRO A 76 33.47 19.23 -9.83
CA PRO A 76 33.18 17.80 -9.95
C PRO A 76 33.23 17.07 -8.59
N PHE A 77 34.12 17.45 -7.67
CA PHE A 77 34.18 16.83 -6.34
C PHE A 77 32.93 17.11 -5.48
N MET A 78 32.31 18.28 -5.64
CA MET A 78 31.04 18.60 -4.99
C MET A 78 29.85 17.82 -5.58
N MET A 79 29.92 17.46 -6.86
CA MET A 79 28.85 16.74 -7.56
C MET A 79 28.86 15.22 -7.30
N ILE A 80 30.02 14.62 -7.05
CA ILE A 80 30.10 13.15 -6.86
C ILE A 80 29.21 12.66 -5.69
N PRO A 81 29.27 13.24 -4.47
CA PRO A 81 28.42 12.81 -3.37
C PRO A 81 26.93 13.04 -3.61
N THR A 82 26.57 14.12 -4.32
CA THR A 82 25.16 14.41 -4.66
C THR A 82 24.61 13.41 -5.66
N VAL A 83 25.42 12.97 -6.63
CA VAL A 83 25.07 11.90 -7.56
C VAL A 83 24.93 10.56 -6.83
N VAL A 84 25.85 10.21 -5.93
CA VAL A 84 25.78 8.95 -5.16
C VAL A 84 24.52 8.90 -4.28
N THR A 85 24.22 9.96 -3.55
CA THR A 85 23.02 10.03 -2.71
C THR A 85 21.73 9.97 -3.53
N SER A 86 21.69 10.66 -4.67
CA SER A 86 20.56 10.59 -5.62
C SER A 86 20.41 9.18 -6.20
N ALA A 87 21.51 8.49 -6.51
CA ALA A 87 21.49 7.12 -7.00
C ALA A 87 20.93 6.14 -5.95
N VAL A 88 21.32 6.29 -4.67
CA VAL A 88 20.77 5.46 -3.58
C VAL A 88 19.26 5.69 -3.42
N GLN A 89 18.81 6.95 -3.43
CA GLN A 89 17.39 7.28 -3.35
C GLN A 89 16.61 6.71 -4.53
N PHE A 90 17.16 6.81 -5.74
CA PHE A 90 16.60 6.21 -6.95
C PHE A 90 16.43 4.69 -6.81
N LEU A 91 17.47 3.97 -6.36
CA LEU A 91 17.41 2.52 -6.19
C LEU A 91 16.35 2.08 -5.17
N VAL A 92 16.23 2.80 -4.04
CA VAL A 92 15.18 2.52 -3.04
C VAL A 92 13.79 2.81 -3.58
N SER A 93 13.62 3.92 -4.31
CA SER A 93 12.34 4.28 -4.94
C SER A 93 11.95 3.23 -5.98
N MET A 94 12.89 2.83 -6.85
CA MET A 94 12.68 1.82 -7.88
C MET A 94 12.29 0.47 -7.28
N ALA A 95 12.92 0.07 -6.18
CA ALA A 95 12.56 -1.16 -5.47
C ALA A 95 11.12 -1.13 -4.94
N ARG A 96 10.63 0.02 -4.46
CA ARG A 96 9.25 0.18 -3.99
C ARG A 96 8.24 0.13 -5.14
N ILE A 97 8.55 0.79 -6.25
CA ILE A 97 7.69 0.79 -7.45
C ILE A 97 7.62 -0.62 -8.03
N SER A 98 8.75 -1.32 -8.17
CA SER A 98 8.77 -2.72 -8.61
C SER A 98 7.90 -3.59 -7.71
N ALA A 99 8.09 -3.49 -6.38
CA ALA A 99 7.29 -4.28 -5.43
C ALA A 99 5.78 -4.00 -5.53
N PHE A 100 5.37 -2.76 -5.85
CA PHE A 100 3.97 -2.41 -6.08
C PHE A 100 3.44 -2.95 -7.42
N LEU A 101 4.25 -2.89 -8.48
CA LEU A 101 3.87 -3.42 -9.79
C LEU A 101 3.83 -4.95 -9.82
N ASP A 102 4.65 -5.60 -9.00
CA ASP A 102 4.67 -7.06 -8.81
C ASP A 102 3.50 -7.56 -7.94
N CYS A 103 2.69 -6.66 -7.36
CA CYS A 103 1.49 -7.09 -6.63
C CYS A 103 0.52 -7.84 -7.56
N GLU A 104 -0.03 -8.94 -7.05
CA GLU A 104 -0.98 -9.76 -7.80
C GLU A 104 -2.20 -8.93 -8.21
N SER A 105 -2.47 -8.89 -9.50
CA SER A 105 -3.71 -8.29 -10.02
C SER A 105 -4.86 -9.25 -9.80
N SER A 106 -5.96 -8.78 -9.21
CA SER A 106 -7.16 -9.60 -9.03
C SER A 106 -7.63 -10.16 -10.38
N PRO A 107 -7.60 -11.47 -10.61
CA PRO A 107 -8.12 -12.03 -11.85
C PRO A 107 -9.62 -11.71 -11.90
N ARG A 108 -10.10 -11.20 -13.05
CA ARG A 108 -11.54 -11.09 -13.29
C ARG A 108 -12.11 -12.50 -13.37
N SER A 109 -12.59 -13.00 -12.23
CA SER A 109 -13.21 -14.32 -12.07
C SER A 109 -14.60 -14.40 -12.71
N VAL A 110 -15.20 -13.24 -13.01
CA VAL A 110 -16.55 -13.13 -13.57
C VAL A 110 -16.51 -13.23 -15.09
N MET A 111 -17.25 -14.20 -15.62
CA MET A 111 -17.40 -14.45 -17.05
C MET A 111 -18.59 -13.68 -17.66
N ASP A 112 -18.58 -13.53 -18.97
CA ASP A 112 -19.65 -12.84 -19.70
C ASP A 112 -20.91 -13.70 -19.77
N ILE A 113 -22.04 -13.19 -19.27
CA ILE A 113 -23.33 -13.89 -19.30
C ILE A 113 -23.82 -14.23 -20.72
N ARG A 114 -23.33 -13.55 -21.75
CA ARG A 114 -23.69 -13.89 -23.15
C ARG A 114 -23.26 -15.30 -23.55
N SER A 115 -22.09 -15.76 -23.09
CA SER A 115 -21.63 -17.12 -23.41
C SER A 115 -22.51 -18.16 -22.72
N TYR A 116 -22.89 -17.90 -21.47
CA TYR A 116 -23.83 -18.73 -20.71
C TYR A 116 -25.18 -18.85 -21.42
N ASN A 117 -25.80 -17.71 -21.75
CA ASN A 117 -27.10 -17.66 -22.42
C ASN A 117 -27.05 -18.33 -23.80
N THR A 118 -25.94 -18.21 -24.54
CA THR A 118 -25.80 -18.83 -25.87
C THR A 118 -25.67 -20.35 -25.78
N ALA A 119 -24.88 -20.86 -24.81
CA ALA A 119 -24.72 -22.29 -24.59
C ALA A 119 -26.04 -22.96 -24.14
N HIS A 120 -26.77 -22.32 -23.23
CA HIS A 120 -28.03 -22.85 -22.68
C HIS A 120 -29.25 -22.61 -23.57
N ARG A 121 -29.16 -21.70 -24.54
CA ARG A 121 -30.20 -21.53 -25.59
C ARG A 121 -30.30 -22.74 -26.52
N ALA A 122 -29.22 -23.48 -26.73
CA ALA A 122 -29.18 -24.60 -27.67
C ALA A 122 -29.87 -25.87 -27.14
N SER A 123 -30.06 -25.98 -25.82
CA SER A 123 -30.47 -27.21 -25.15
C SER A 123 -31.95 -27.27 -24.73
N ALA A 124 -32.70 -26.17 -24.73
CA ALA A 124 -34.12 -26.20 -24.36
C ALA A 124 -34.94 -25.03 -24.92
N GLY A 125 -36.08 -25.33 -25.54
CA GLY A 125 -36.87 -24.45 -26.41
C GLY A 125 -37.64 -23.27 -25.80
N SER A 126 -37.40 -22.88 -24.54
CA SER A 126 -37.92 -21.63 -23.96
C SER A 126 -37.29 -21.36 -22.60
N TRP A 127 -36.31 -20.45 -22.54
CA TRP A 127 -35.77 -19.94 -21.27
C TRP A 127 -35.64 -18.41 -21.29
N CYS A 128 -35.97 -17.78 -20.16
CA CYS A 128 -35.76 -16.36 -19.94
C CYS A 128 -34.26 -16.01 -20.02
N GLU A 129 -33.93 -14.89 -20.66
CA GLU A 129 -32.55 -14.40 -20.67
C GLU A 129 -32.11 -14.06 -19.24
N LEU A 130 -30.95 -14.59 -18.81
CA LEU A 130 -30.40 -14.32 -17.48
C LEU A 130 -29.44 -13.12 -17.55
N ALA A 131 -29.39 -12.35 -16.47
CA ALA A 131 -28.50 -11.21 -16.29
C ALA A 131 -27.24 -11.56 -15.50
N ALA A 132 -27.37 -12.48 -14.54
CA ALA A 132 -26.24 -13.03 -13.79
C ALA A 132 -26.54 -14.44 -13.27
N VAL A 133 -25.51 -15.26 -13.10
CA VAL A 133 -25.60 -16.64 -12.62
C VAL A 133 -24.41 -16.95 -11.72
N PHE A 134 -24.69 -17.60 -10.59
CA PHE A 134 -23.71 -18.28 -9.74
C PHE A 134 -23.96 -19.78 -9.84
N GLU A 135 -22.93 -20.56 -10.18
CA GLU A 135 -22.97 -22.03 -10.14
C GLU A 135 -22.05 -22.53 -9.03
N ASN A 136 -22.62 -23.04 -7.93
CA ASN A 136 -21.93 -23.65 -6.79
C ASN A 136 -20.65 -22.89 -6.41
N THR A 137 -20.78 -21.56 -6.27
CA THR A 137 -19.63 -20.68 -6.18
C THR A 137 -19.17 -20.51 -4.73
N ASP A 138 -17.87 -20.67 -4.52
CA ASP A 138 -17.19 -20.30 -3.28
C ASP A 138 -16.42 -18.99 -3.47
N ILE A 139 -16.73 -18.00 -2.62
CA ILE A 139 -16.15 -16.66 -2.67
C ILE A 139 -15.18 -16.50 -1.51
N THR A 140 -13.91 -16.24 -1.82
CA THR A 140 -12.85 -16.07 -0.85
C THR A 140 -12.40 -14.63 -0.74
N ALA A 141 -12.02 -14.24 0.48
CA ALA A 141 -11.32 -12.99 0.73
C ALA A 141 -10.03 -13.24 1.49
N LEU A 142 -9.04 -12.39 1.23
CA LEU A 142 -7.77 -12.41 1.94
C LEU A 142 -7.92 -11.62 3.25
N VAL A 143 -7.74 -12.31 4.37
CA VAL A 143 -7.81 -11.71 5.71
C VAL A 143 -6.39 -11.63 6.28
N PRO A 144 -5.95 -10.44 6.76
CA PRO A 144 -4.65 -10.31 7.39
C PRO A 144 -4.65 -11.00 8.76
N VAL A 145 -3.74 -11.96 8.94
CA VAL A 145 -3.49 -12.66 10.20
C VAL A 145 -2.11 -12.28 10.72
N LYS A 146 -2.04 -11.90 12.00
CA LYS A 146 -0.80 -11.46 12.63
C LYS A 146 0.13 -12.65 12.81
N LEU A 147 1.35 -12.55 12.27
CA LEU A 147 2.37 -13.58 12.42
C LEU A 147 2.94 -13.58 13.85
N PRO A 148 3.26 -14.77 14.39
CA PRO A 148 3.97 -14.85 15.67
C PRO A 148 5.33 -14.14 15.56
N ARG A 149 5.70 -13.45 16.65
CA ARG A 149 6.96 -12.70 16.73
C ARG A 149 8.14 -13.67 16.78
N LEU A 150 8.69 -14.00 15.62
CA LEU A 150 9.97 -14.69 15.53
C LEU A 150 11.09 -13.73 15.95
N THR A 151 11.85 -14.10 16.98
CA THR A 151 13.06 -13.38 17.40
C THR A 151 14.03 -13.30 16.23
N ARG A 152 14.39 -12.09 15.78
CA ARG A 152 15.42 -11.89 14.75
C ARG A 152 16.70 -12.61 15.17
N VAL A 153 17.03 -13.70 14.48
CA VAL A 153 18.37 -14.29 14.57
C VAL A 153 19.32 -13.30 13.88
N SER A 154 20.11 -12.60 14.68
CA SER A 154 21.16 -11.70 14.19
C SER A 154 22.27 -12.52 13.55
N LEU A 155 22.13 -12.80 12.25
CA LEU A 155 23.24 -13.29 11.44
C LEU A 155 24.24 -12.16 11.26
N SER A 156 25.50 -12.42 11.66
CA SER A 156 26.64 -11.52 11.47
C SER A 156 26.81 -11.13 9.99
N LEU A 157 27.45 -9.98 9.74
CA LEU A 157 27.70 -9.49 8.37
C LEU A 157 28.42 -10.54 7.51
N THR A 158 29.36 -11.26 8.12
CA THR A 158 30.12 -12.37 7.52
C THR A 158 29.22 -13.56 7.18
N ALA A 159 28.26 -13.91 8.05
CA ALA A 159 27.30 -14.98 7.78
C ALA A 159 26.32 -14.63 6.64
N ARG A 160 25.97 -13.35 6.47
CA ARG A 160 25.15 -12.89 5.32
C ARG A 160 25.93 -12.90 4.02
N LEU A 161 27.21 -12.52 4.05
CA LEU A 161 28.08 -12.50 2.88
C LEU A 161 28.43 -13.93 2.43
N MET A 162 28.80 -14.81 3.37
CA MET A 162 29.05 -16.23 3.13
C MET A 162 27.84 -16.96 2.55
N ARG A 163 26.62 -16.71 3.07
CA ARG A 163 25.39 -17.30 2.49
C ARG A 163 25.07 -16.81 1.09
N ARG A 164 25.56 -15.64 0.69
CA ARG A 164 25.32 -15.07 -0.63
C ARG A 164 26.31 -15.58 -1.69
N PHE A 165 27.48 -16.07 -1.27
CA PHE A 165 28.55 -16.55 -2.14
C PHE A 165 28.78 -18.07 -2.09
N CYS A 166 28.44 -18.76 -1.00
CA CYS A 166 28.72 -20.19 -0.80
C CYS A 166 27.48 -21.10 -0.80
N CYS A 167 26.26 -20.57 -0.85
CA CYS A 167 25.05 -21.40 -0.93
C CYS A 167 24.68 -21.66 -2.40
N CYS A 168 24.48 -22.94 -2.76
CA CYS A 168 23.83 -23.33 -4.01
C CYS A 168 22.40 -22.77 -4.09
N ASP A 169 21.82 -22.70 -5.30
CA ASP A 169 20.48 -22.12 -5.50
C ASP A 169 19.40 -22.77 -4.62
N ALA A 170 19.56 -24.05 -4.25
CA ALA A 170 18.67 -24.77 -3.33
C ALA A 170 18.76 -24.35 -1.85
N CYS A 171 19.86 -23.73 -1.42
CA CYS A 171 20.08 -23.26 -0.04
C CYS A 171 19.92 -21.74 0.13
N ARG A 172 19.67 -21.03 -0.97
CA ARG A 172 19.30 -19.60 -0.92
C ARG A 172 17.96 -19.52 -0.18
N PRO A 173 17.82 -18.69 0.88
CA PRO A 173 16.51 -18.52 1.48
C PRO A 173 15.58 -18.02 0.38
N GLU A 174 14.62 -18.85 -0.01
CA GLU A 174 13.48 -18.42 -0.80
C GLU A 174 12.99 -17.13 -0.16
N LYS A 175 12.90 -16.07 -0.96
CA LYS A 175 11.98 -14.99 -0.63
C LYS A 175 10.59 -15.66 -0.59
N LYS A 176 10.20 -16.22 0.56
CA LYS A 176 8.90 -16.86 0.70
C LYS A 176 7.82 -15.80 0.55
N GLY A 177 7.27 -15.77 -0.65
CA GLY A 177 5.84 -15.83 -0.89
C GLY A 177 5.63 -16.80 -2.04
N GLN A 178 5.74 -18.11 -1.79
CA GLN A 178 5.08 -19.07 -2.67
C GLN A 178 3.58 -18.83 -2.53
N SER A 179 2.88 -18.69 -3.67
CA SER A 179 1.43 -18.56 -3.74
C SER A 179 0.73 -19.66 -2.91
N PRO A 180 -0.38 -19.36 -2.19
CA PRO A 180 -1.06 -20.28 -1.29
C PRO A 180 -1.84 -21.42 -2.01
N ALA A 181 -1.30 -21.98 -3.09
CA ALA A 181 -1.96 -22.98 -3.93
C ALA A 181 -1.71 -24.45 -3.51
N GLN A 182 -1.03 -24.73 -2.39
CA GLN A 182 -0.86 -26.12 -1.92
C GLN A 182 -1.19 -26.25 -0.43
N PHE A 183 -2.39 -26.74 -0.14
CA PHE A 183 -2.84 -27.09 1.21
C PHE A 183 -2.48 -28.55 1.55
N HIS A 184 -1.83 -28.73 2.70
CA HIS A 184 -1.93 -29.93 3.52
C HIS A 184 -2.38 -29.50 4.91
N GLU A 185 -3.38 -30.17 5.46
CA GLU A 185 -4.08 -29.80 6.67
C GLU A 185 -3.47 -30.50 7.90
N PRO A 186 -2.90 -29.78 8.88
CA PRO A 186 -2.48 -30.38 10.15
C PRO A 186 -3.53 -30.16 11.25
N GLN A 187 -3.91 -31.28 11.90
CA GLN A 187 -4.84 -31.38 13.02
C GLN A 187 -4.38 -30.60 14.27
N GLN A 188 -5.33 -29.97 14.99
CA GLN A 188 -5.12 -29.29 16.28
C GLN A 188 -5.12 -30.25 17.48
N PRO A 189 -4.28 -30.04 18.52
CA PRO A 189 -4.51 -30.56 19.85
C PRO A 189 -5.08 -29.50 20.84
N PRO A 190 -5.67 -29.93 21.98
CA PRO A 190 -6.67 -29.18 22.77
C PRO A 190 -6.09 -28.21 23.84
N PRO A 191 -6.93 -27.37 24.48
CA PRO A 191 -6.50 -26.31 25.42
C PRO A 191 -6.49 -26.76 26.89
N ASN A 192 -5.74 -26.04 27.75
CA ASN A 192 -5.82 -25.83 29.23
C ASN A 192 -4.38 -25.61 29.79
N SER A 193 -4.00 -24.72 30.73
CA SER A 193 -4.66 -23.96 31.81
C SER A 193 -3.73 -22.78 32.28
N PRO A 194 -4.10 -21.94 33.28
CA PRO A 194 -3.58 -20.59 33.51
C PRO A 194 -2.39 -20.49 34.50
N ALA A 195 -1.68 -19.36 34.48
CA ALA A 195 -0.75 -18.98 35.55
C ALA A 195 -0.95 -17.51 35.99
N THR A 196 -1.08 -17.35 37.31
CA THR A 196 -1.35 -16.18 38.15
C THR A 196 -0.13 -15.23 38.26
N PRO A 197 -0.30 -13.95 38.66
CA PRO A 197 0.77 -12.96 38.68
C PRO A 197 1.51 -12.95 40.02
N THR A 198 2.83 -12.75 39.99
CA THR A 198 3.59 -12.40 41.20
C THR A 198 4.46 -11.17 40.94
N THR A 199 4.34 -10.22 41.85
CA THR A 199 4.92 -8.89 41.91
C THR A 199 6.36 -8.94 42.42
N THR A 200 7.33 -8.31 41.74
CA THR A 200 8.45 -7.62 42.44
C THR A 200 9.12 -6.60 41.52
N GLY A 201 9.33 -5.40 42.05
CA GLY A 201 9.85 -4.24 41.33
C GLY A 201 11.37 -4.22 41.11
N SER A 202 11.78 -3.11 40.48
CA SER A 202 13.14 -2.72 40.07
C SER A 202 13.51 -3.12 38.64
N ASN A 203 13.38 -2.15 37.69
CA ASN A 203 14.26 -1.96 36.50
C ASN A 203 13.71 -0.92 35.50
N ASN A 204 13.51 0.34 35.93
CA ASN A 204 12.93 1.39 35.08
C ASN A 204 13.81 1.83 33.86
N ILE A 205 15.13 1.60 33.88
CA ILE A 205 16.02 1.99 32.77
C ILE A 205 16.06 0.91 31.68
N ASN A 206 16.02 -0.36 32.07
CA ASN A 206 15.90 -1.48 31.12
C ASN A 206 14.50 -1.56 30.52
N GLU A 207 13.44 -1.20 31.23
CA GLU A 207 12.08 -1.11 30.67
C GLU A 207 11.97 -0.09 29.55
N LYS A 208 12.61 1.08 29.66
CA LYS A 208 12.57 2.11 28.60
C LYS A 208 13.27 1.60 27.33
N LYS A 209 14.45 1.00 27.47
CA LYS A 209 15.24 0.43 26.35
C LYS A 209 14.59 -0.81 25.73
N ARG A 210 13.91 -1.62 26.55
CA ARG A 210 13.14 -2.81 26.13
C ARG A 210 11.84 -2.41 25.44
N ARG A 211 11.12 -1.40 25.95
CA ARG A 211 9.98 -0.75 25.26
C ARG A 211 10.38 -0.17 23.91
N THR A 212 11.52 0.52 23.78
CA THR A 212 11.96 1.06 22.48
C THR A 212 12.29 -0.06 21.47
N LYS A 213 12.85 -1.19 21.92
CA LYS A 213 13.08 -2.37 21.06
C LYS A 213 11.79 -3.11 20.71
N ASP A 214 10.85 -3.22 21.64
CA ASP A 214 9.56 -3.90 21.42
C ASP A 214 8.60 -3.07 20.53
N VAL A 215 8.73 -1.74 20.52
CA VAL A 215 7.99 -0.84 19.62
C VAL A 215 8.51 -0.91 18.17
N LEU A 216 9.72 -1.43 17.94
CA LEU A 216 10.35 -1.58 16.62
C LEU A 216 10.19 -2.99 16.00
N ALA A 217 9.53 -3.91 16.70
CA ALA A 217 9.08 -5.16 16.08
C ALA A 217 7.82 -4.83 15.28
N GLU A 218 7.99 -4.43 14.01
CA GLU A 218 6.88 -4.30 13.07
C GLU A 218 6.04 -5.57 13.12
N ASP A 219 4.78 -5.43 13.48
CA ASP A 219 3.82 -6.52 13.46
C ASP A 219 3.68 -6.95 12.00
N ARG A 220 4.18 -8.15 11.68
CA ARG A 220 4.08 -8.72 10.33
C ARG A 220 2.73 -9.41 10.21
N PHE A 221 2.09 -9.25 9.06
CA PHE A 221 0.83 -9.90 8.72
C PHE A 221 1.04 -10.82 7.53
N GLU A 222 0.35 -11.95 7.54
CA GLU A 222 0.20 -12.85 6.41
C GLU A 222 -1.25 -12.81 5.96
N LEU A 223 -1.49 -12.77 4.65
CA LEU A 223 -2.83 -12.81 4.10
C LEU A 223 -3.24 -14.27 3.96
N LEU A 224 -4.29 -14.68 4.67
CA LEU A 224 -4.83 -16.03 4.57
C LEU A 224 -6.17 -15.99 3.82
N PRO A 225 -6.42 -16.94 2.89
CA PRO A 225 -7.69 -17.06 2.23
C PRO A 225 -8.75 -17.52 3.23
N LYS A 226 -9.85 -16.77 3.32
CA LYS A 226 -11.02 -17.12 4.11
C LYS A 226 -12.24 -17.16 3.19
N ASN A 227 -12.88 -18.31 3.14
CA ASN A 227 -14.13 -18.48 2.41
C ASN A 227 -15.27 -17.76 3.14
N ILE A 228 -15.85 -16.73 2.49
CA ILE A 228 -16.94 -15.90 3.04
C ILE A 228 -18.30 -16.47 2.66
N LEU A 229 -18.49 -16.85 1.40
CA LEU A 229 -19.74 -17.40 0.89
C LEU A 229 -19.46 -18.76 0.26
N ARG A 230 -20.22 -19.77 0.67
CA ARG A 230 -20.02 -21.17 0.26
C ARG A 230 -21.19 -21.65 -0.58
N ALA A 231 -20.89 -22.40 -1.64
CA ALA A 231 -21.85 -23.09 -2.50
C ALA A 231 -23.04 -22.21 -2.92
N VAL A 232 -22.75 -20.98 -3.37
CA VAL A 232 -23.79 -20.06 -3.84
C VAL A 232 -24.27 -20.50 -5.22
N SER A 233 -25.56 -20.79 -5.34
CA SER A 233 -26.22 -21.15 -6.60
C SER A 233 -27.47 -20.30 -6.78
N ILE A 234 -27.40 -19.30 -7.66
CA ILE A 234 -28.44 -18.28 -7.85
C ILE A 234 -28.48 -17.87 -9.32
N GLU A 235 -29.69 -17.79 -9.89
CA GLU A 235 -29.95 -17.26 -11.22
C GLU A 235 -30.74 -15.96 -11.13
N ILE A 236 -30.25 -14.90 -11.77
CA ILE A 236 -30.89 -13.58 -11.77
C ILE A 236 -31.47 -13.31 -13.17
N PRO A 237 -32.80 -13.27 -13.34
CA PRO A 237 -33.44 -13.05 -14.63
C PRO A 237 -33.28 -11.61 -15.12
N LYS A 238 -33.08 -11.44 -16.43
CA LYS A 238 -32.99 -10.12 -17.08
C LYS A 238 -34.37 -9.46 -17.16
N GLY A 239 -34.41 -8.14 -16.94
CA GLY A 239 -35.64 -7.35 -17.05
C GLY A 239 -36.63 -7.53 -15.89
N LYS A 240 -36.22 -8.18 -14.79
CA LYS A 240 -37.03 -8.35 -13.58
C LYS A 240 -36.38 -7.67 -12.37
N LEU A 241 -37.21 -7.25 -11.43
CA LEU A 241 -36.76 -6.75 -10.12
C LEU A 241 -36.49 -7.94 -9.20
N THR A 242 -35.22 -8.11 -8.81
CA THR A 242 -34.80 -9.13 -7.85
C THR A 242 -34.39 -8.46 -6.54
N VAL A 243 -34.93 -8.94 -5.42
CA VAL A 243 -34.67 -8.39 -4.08
C VAL A 243 -33.94 -9.44 -3.24
N ILE A 244 -32.82 -9.05 -2.62
CA ILE A 244 -32.01 -9.92 -1.74
C ILE A 244 -32.27 -9.51 -0.29
N ILE A 245 -32.74 -10.43 0.54
CA ILE A 245 -33.09 -10.19 1.94
C ILE A 245 -32.29 -11.16 2.83
N GLY A 246 -31.92 -10.71 4.04
CA GLY A 246 -31.26 -11.56 5.02
C GLY A 246 -30.71 -10.75 6.20
N PRO A 247 -30.28 -11.41 7.29
CA PRO A 247 -29.80 -10.74 8.50
C PRO A 247 -28.53 -9.93 8.27
N THR A 248 -28.23 -8.97 9.15
CA THR A 248 -26.99 -8.19 9.09
C THR A 248 -25.77 -9.11 9.16
N GLY A 249 -24.77 -8.89 8.31
CA GLY A 249 -23.59 -9.76 8.24
C GLY A 249 -23.74 -11.05 7.43
N SER A 250 -24.90 -11.30 6.81
CA SER A 250 -25.14 -12.50 5.98
C SER A 250 -24.40 -12.52 4.63
N GLY A 251 -23.54 -11.53 4.34
CA GLY A 251 -22.78 -11.47 3.09
C GLY A 251 -23.52 -10.93 1.86
N LYS A 252 -24.66 -10.24 2.01
CA LYS A 252 -25.38 -9.60 0.88
C LYS A 252 -24.50 -8.65 0.08
N THR A 253 -23.78 -7.76 0.75
CA THR A 253 -22.85 -6.81 0.11
C THR A 253 -21.70 -7.57 -0.57
N THR A 254 -21.20 -8.63 0.06
CA THR A 254 -20.17 -9.51 -0.53
C THR A 254 -20.67 -10.20 -1.79
N LEU A 255 -21.92 -10.65 -1.83
CA LEU A 255 -22.53 -11.26 -3.01
C LEU A 255 -22.60 -10.27 -4.19
N LEU A 256 -22.98 -9.01 -3.93
CA LEU A 256 -22.99 -7.96 -4.96
C LEU A 256 -21.58 -7.60 -5.44
N ALA A 257 -20.62 -7.51 -4.52
CA ALA A 257 -19.23 -7.24 -4.88
C ALA A 257 -18.59 -8.40 -5.65
N ALA A 258 -18.98 -9.65 -5.39
CA ALA A 258 -18.58 -10.80 -6.18
C ALA A 258 -19.11 -10.73 -7.62
N LEU A 259 -20.33 -10.23 -7.85
CA LEU A 259 -20.85 -9.96 -9.21
C LEU A 259 -20.02 -8.93 -9.97
N LEU A 260 -19.43 -7.97 -9.26
CA LEU A 260 -18.54 -6.95 -9.85
C LEU A 260 -17.12 -7.48 -10.12
N GLY A 261 -16.80 -8.68 -9.63
CA GLY A 261 -15.47 -9.28 -9.71
C GLY A 261 -14.47 -8.68 -8.73
N GLU A 262 -14.93 -8.12 -7.61
CA GLU A 262 -14.05 -7.61 -6.54
C GLU A 262 -13.49 -8.74 -5.66
N TYR A 263 -14.10 -9.93 -5.70
CA TYR A 263 -13.68 -11.09 -4.92
C TYR A 263 -13.20 -12.23 -5.82
N GLU A 264 -12.28 -13.02 -5.27
CA GLU A 264 -11.79 -14.23 -5.90
C GLU A 264 -12.81 -15.37 -5.78
N VAL A 265 -12.93 -16.15 -6.84
CA VAL A 265 -13.77 -17.35 -6.91
C VAL A 265 -12.85 -18.56 -6.89
N THR A 266 -12.83 -19.29 -5.77
CA THR A 266 -11.98 -20.50 -5.65
C THR A 266 -12.64 -21.76 -6.19
N HIS A 267 -13.97 -21.83 -6.11
CA HIS A 267 -14.74 -22.95 -6.62
C HIS A 267 -16.00 -22.44 -7.31
N GLY A 268 -16.48 -23.20 -8.30
CA GLY A 268 -17.63 -22.81 -9.09
C GLY A 268 -17.33 -21.71 -10.10
N ARG A 269 -18.39 -21.08 -10.62
CA ARG A 269 -18.32 -20.13 -11.72
C ARG A 269 -19.37 -19.04 -11.59
N VAL A 270 -18.99 -17.81 -11.97
CA VAL A 270 -19.85 -16.63 -11.94
C VAL A 270 -19.96 -16.03 -13.34
N TRP A 271 -21.18 -15.74 -13.78
CA TRP A 271 -21.45 -15.01 -15.01
C TRP A 271 -22.25 -13.75 -14.71
N ALA A 272 -21.89 -12.65 -15.36
CA ALA A 272 -22.63 -11.40 -15.25
C ALA A 272 -22.60 -10.61 -16.56
N THR A 273 -23.51 -9.64 -16.69
CA THR A 273 -23.45 -8.65 -17.76
C THR A 273 -22.21 -7.76 -17.61
N ARG A 274 -21.65 -7.28 -18.73
CA ARG A 274 -20.48 -6.37 -18.70
C ARG A 274 -20.80 -4.96 -18.24
N SER A 275 -22.04 -4.50 -18.45
CA SER A 275 -22.47 -3.15 -18.08
C SER A 275 -23.32 -3.25 -16.82
N ILE A 276 -22.71 -2.91 -15.67
CA ILE A 276 -23.35 -2.95 -14.36
C ILE A 276 -23.31 -1.54 -13.78
N ALA A 277 -24.46 -1.03 -13.34
CA ALA A 277 -24.52 0.16 -12.49
C ALA A 277 -24.51 -0.29 -11.02
N TYR A 278 -23.60 0.27 -10.22
CA TYR A 278 -23.43 -0.09 -8.82
C TYR A 278 -23.53 1.14 -7.92
N VAL A 279 -24.26 1.00 -6.81
CA VAL A 279 -24.38 2.02 -5.77
C VAL A 279 -23.89 1.41 -4.46
N PRO A 280 -22.71 1.84 -3.94
CA PRO A 280 -22.16 1.28 -2.71
C PRO A 280 -22.94 1.74 -1.48
N GLN A 281 -22.88 0.95 -0.40
CA GLN A 281 -23.49 1.29 0.89
C GLN A 281 -22.94 2.60 1.47
N GLN A 282 -21.64 2.85 1.30
CA GLN A 282 -21.02 4.14 1.61
C GLN A 282 -20.87 4.93 0.30
N PRO A 283 -21.61 6.03 0.12
CA PRO A 283 -21.58 6.78 -1.13
C PRO A 283 -20.19 7.38 -1.38
N TRP A 284 -19.74 7.30 -2.63
CA TRP A 284 -18.55 7.98 -3.11
C TRP A 284 -18.94 9.16 -3.98
N ILE A 285 -18.40 10.34 -3.68
CA ILE A 285 -18.65 11.58 -4.41
C ILE A 285 -17.29 12.13 -4.87
N MET A 286 -17.19 12.45 -6.15
CA MET A 286 -16.03 13.08 -6.78
C MET A 286 -15.91 14.55 -6.36
N ASN A 287 -14.68 15.04 -6.22
CA ASN A 287 -14.40 16.46 -5.94
C ASN A 287 -14.65 17.34 -7.19
N ALA A 288 -15.92 17.48 -7.53
CA ALA A 288 -16.43 18.09 -8.76
C ALA A 288 -17.79 18.74 -8.47
N THR A 289 -18.39 19.38 -9.46
CA THR A 289 -19.76 19.90 -9.33
C THR A 289 -20.75 18.76 -9.14
N LEU A 290 -21.90 19.05 -8.52
CA LEU A 290 -22.99 18.08 -8.41
C LEU A 290 -23.42 17.57 -9.80
N ARG A 291 -23.49 18.47 -10.79
CA ARG A 291 -23.74 18.12 -12.20
C ARG A 291 -22.75 17.07 -12.73
N GLU A 292 -21.45 17.27 -12.53
CA GLU A 292 -20.41 16.35 -13.00
C GLU A 292 -20.47 14.99 -12.27
N ASN A 293 -20.84 14.98 -10.99
CA ASN A 293 -21.06 13.75 -10.24
C ASN A 293 -22.24 12.94 -10.79
N VAL A 294 -23.32 13.61 -11.22
CA VAL A 294 -24.50 12.95 -11.81
C VAL A 294 -24.23 12.47 -13.24
N LEU A 295 -23.54 13.28 -14.05
CA LEU A 295 -23.19 12.90 -15.43
C LEU A 295 -22.15 11.77 -15.47
N PHE A 296 -21.23 11.72 -14.51
CA PHE A 296 -20.23 10.65 -14.35
C PHE A 296 -19.49 10.32 -15.66
N PHE A 297 -18.85 11.34 -16.26
CA PHE A 297 -18.14 11.31 -17.55
C PHE A 297 -19.01 11.05 -18.80
N ALA A 298 -20.34 10.91 -18.67
CA ALA A 298 -21.24 10.83 -19.82
C ALA A 298 -21.47 12.23 -20.45
N PRO A 299 -21.76 12.29 -21.76
CA PRO A 299 -22.18 13.53 -22.40
C PRO A 299 -23.48 14.05 -21.77
N GLU A 300 -23.60 15.38 -21.69
CA GLU A 300 -24.77 16.01 -21.08
C GLU A 300 -25.99 15.91 -22.01
N ASP A 301 -27.04 15.24 -21.51
CA ASP A 301 -28.39 15.31 -22.08
C ASP A 301 -29.29 16.08 -21.08
N PRO A 302 -29.71 17.32 -21.42
CA PRO A 302 -30.47 18.16 -20.50
C PRO A 302 -31.84 17.56 -20.15
N LYS A 303 -32.48 16.83 -21.08
CA LYS A 303 -33.80 16.22 -20.84
C LYS A 303 -33.66 15.07 -19.84
N ARG A 304 -32.75 14.14 -20.11
CA ARG A 304 -32.48 13.00 -19.23
C ARG A 304 -31.97 13.45 -17.86
N LEU A 305 -31.15 14.49 -17.79
CA LEU A 305 -30.68 15.05 -16.53
C LEU A 305 -31.85 15.63 -15.71
N GLN A 306 -32.74 16.41 -16.34
CA GLN A 306 -33.91 16.96 -15.67
C GLN A 306 -34.87 15.86 -15.19
N GLU A 307 -35.14 14.86 -16.03
CA GLU A 307 -35.94 13.69 -15.65
C GLU A 307 -35.34 12.92 -14.49
N THR A 308 -34.01 12.72 -14.49
CA THR A 308 -33.30 12.04 -13.40
C THR A 308 -33.38 12.83 -12.09
N VAL A 309 -33.14 14.15 -12.14
CA VAL A 309 -33.26 15.05 -10.97
C VAL A 309 -34.68 15.01 -10.39
N ARG A 310 -35.69 15.02 -11.25
CA ARG A 310 -37.10 14.93 -10.85
C ARG A 310 -37.44 13.57 -10.26
N ALA A 311 -37.02 12.47 -10.89
CA ALA A 311 -37.27 11.10 -10.43
C ALA A 311 -36.58 10.80 -9.09
N CYS A 312 -35.39 11.35 -8.86
CA CYS A 312 -34.67 11.25 -7.59
C CYS A 312 -35.11 12.27 -6.54
N GLN A 313 -36.11 13.12 -6.83
CA GLN A 313 -36.63 14.17 -5.94
C GLN A 313 -35.58 15.20 -5.46
N LEU A 314 -34.48 15.35 -6.19
CA LEU A 314 -33.37 16.24 -5.83
C LEU A 314 -33.68 17.72 -6.02
N GLU A 315 -34.81 18.08 -6.66
CA GLU A 315 -35.17 19.48 -6.94
C GLU A 315 -35.28 20.34 -5.68
N SER A 316 -35.75 19.76 -4.57
CA SER A 316 -35.87 20.46 -3.29
C SER A 316 -34.50 20.69 -2.64
N ASP A 317 -33.64 19.65 -2.61
CA ASP A 317 -32.27 19.73 -2.09
C ASP A 317 -31.41 20.73 -2.87
N LEU A 318 -31.57 20.77 -4.20
CA LEU A 318 -30.85 21.68 -5.07
C LEU A 318 -31.19 23.16 -4.81
N LYS A 319 -32.41 23.45 -4.34
CA LYS A 319 -32.80 24.82 -3.93
C LYS A 319 -32.13 25.25 -2.63
N LEU A 320 -31.82 24.29 -1.74
CA LEU A 320 -31.11 24.55 -0.48
C LEU A 320 -29.61 24.81 -0.69
N LEU A 321 -29.04 24.26 -1.76
CA LEU A 321 -27.63 24.44 -2.08
C LEU A 321 -27.36 25.81 -2.74
N ALA A 322 -26.52 26.64 -2.10
CA ALA A 322 -26.04 27.88 -2.71
C ALA A 322 -25.24 27.58 -4.00
N GLY A 323 -25.87 27.78 -5.16
CA GLY A 323 -25.33 27.46 -6.49
C GLY A 323 -25.95 26.22 -7.18
N GLY A 324 -26.93 25.56 -6.55
CA GLY A 324 -27.69 24.44 -7.12
C GLY A 324 -26.80 23.35 -7.73
N CYS A 325 -27.12 22.90 -8.95
CA CYS A 325 -26.34 21.87 -9.65
C CYS A 325 -24.89 22.25 -9.97
N ARG A 326 -24.53 23.55 -9.94
CA ARG A 326 -23.17 24.01 -10.18
C ARG A 326 -22.34 24.09 -8.89
N ARG A 327 -22.94 23.81 -7.73
CA ARG A 327 -22.24 23.70 -6.45
C ARG A 327 -21.14 22.64 -6.57
N ARG A 328 -19.91 23.04 -6.26
CA ARG A 328 -18.80 22.09 -6.10
C ARG A 328 -18.99 21.31 -4.81
N LEU A 329 -19.03 19.99 -4.95
CA LEU A 329 -19.01 19.06 -3.81
C LEU A 329 -17.56 18.77 -3.50
N VAL A 330 -17.12 19.17 -2.32
CA VAL A 330 -15.80 18.80 -1.79
C VAL A 330 -16.02 17.69 -0.79
N ARG A 331 -15.50 16.50 -1.08
CA ARG A 331 -15.47 15.43 -0.10
C ARG A 331 -14.58 15.87 1.06
N ARG A 332 -15.15 16.08 2.25
CA ARG A 332 -14.37 15.92 3.48
C ARG A 332 -14.03 14.44 3.53
N ALA A 333 -12.75 14.10 3.42
CA ALA A 333 -12.31 12.74 3.67
C ALA A 333 -12.84 12.35 5.06
N SER A 334 -13.81 11.44 5.09
CA SER A 334 -14.21 10.74 6.30
C SER A 334 -12.93 10.11 6.85
N THR A 335 -12.50 10.61 7.99
CA THR A 335 -11.32 10.16 8.74
C THR A 335 -11.56 8.82 9.39
#